data_AF-A0A7V7ZIF3-F1
#
_entry.id   AF-A0A7V7ZIF3-F1
#
_cell.length_a   1.000
_cell.length_b   1.000
_cell.length_c   1.000
_cell.angle_alpha   90.00
_cell.angle_beta   90.00
_cell.angle_gamma   90.00
#
_symmetry.space_group_name_H-M   'P 1'
#
loop_
_entity.id
_entity.type
_entity.pdbx_description
1 polymer ?
#
loop_
_entity_poly.entity_id
_entity_poly.type
_entity_poly.pdbx_seq_one_letter_code
_entity_poly.pdbx_strand_id
1 'polypeptide(L)' 'MDDIVLPMAELPEVMRTWLAEQPAVVISIEQLDEGRVRIRALPGVAPEVIARAQVTMATYREALMNLS' A
#
# COMPACT_ATOMS: atom_id res chain seq x y z
N MET A 1 -9.33 -16.17 12.36
CA MET A 1 -8.83 -14.84 11.97
C MET A 1 -10.00 -14.17 11.32
N ASP A 2 -10.50 -13.10 11.90
CA ASP A 2 -11.73 -12.48 11.42
C ASP A 2 -11.40 -11.53 10.28
N ASP A 3 -12.04 -11.74 9.13
CA ASP A 3 -11.89 -10.88 7.97
C ASP A 3 -12.55 -9.53 8.27
N ILE A 4 -11.83 -8.44 8.05
CA ILE A 4 -12.40 -7.09 8.10
C ILE A 4 -12.92 -6.76 6.71
N VAL A 5 -14.24 -6.61 6.58
CA VAL A 5 -14.91 -6.19 5.35
C VAL A 5 -15.27 -4.72 5.47
N LEU A 6 -14.71 -3.88 4.60
CA LEU A 6 -14.98 -2.45 4.54
C LEU A 6 -15.71 -2.11 3.24
N PRO A 7 -16.68 -1.17 3.25
CA PRO A 7 -17.23 -0.59 2.03
C PRO A 7 -16.12 0.04 1.18
N MET A 8 -16.21 -0.11 -0.14
CA MET A 8 -15.20 0.42 -1.07
C MET A 8 -14.95 1.92 -0.88
N ALA A 9 -15.98 2.69 -0.53
CA ALA A 9 -15.93 4.13 -0.31
C ALA A 9 -15.05 4.54 0.88
N GLU A 10 -14.82 3.64 1.84
CA GLU A 10 -14.00 3.89 3.04
C GLU A 10 -12.50 3.70 2.77
N LEU A 11 -12.14 3.08 1.65
CA LEU A 11 -10.74 2.94 1.26
C LEU A 11 -10.18 4.27 0.76
N PRO A 12 -8.90 4.59 1.03
CA PRO A 12 -8.20 5.70 0.38
C PRO A 12 -8.36 5.66 -1.14
N GLU A 13 -8.51 6.82 -1.78
CA GLU A 13 -8.75 6.92 -3.23
C GLU A 13 -7.71 6.14 -4.05
N VAL A 14 -6.43 6.25 -3.65
CA VAL A 14 -5.33 5.52 -4.30
C VAL A 14 -5.53 4.00 -4.28
N MET A 15 -6.04 3.44 -3.18
CA MET A 15 -6.30 2.01 -3.06
C MET A 15 -7.50 1.59 -3.93
N ARG A 16 -8.52 2.45 -4.04
CA ARG A 16 -9.66 2.18 -4.93
C ARG A 16 -9.22 2.11 -6.39
N THR A 17 -8.34 3.01 -6.82
CA THR A 17 -7.77 2.98 -8.17
C THR A 17 -6.97 1.71 -8.43
N TRP A 18 -6.18 1.25 -7.45
CA TRP A 18 -5.43 -0.01 -7.59
C TRP A 18 -6.36 -1.20 -7.77
N LEU A 19 -7.40 -1.29 -6.95
CA LEU A 19 -8.35 -2.41 -6.98
C LEU A 19 -9.22 -2.43 -8.25
N ALA A 20 -9.41 -1.29 -8.91
CA ALA A 20 -10.06 -1.22 -10.21
C ALA A 20 -9.21 -1.85 -11.34
N GLU A 21 -7.88 -1.75 -11.24
CA GLU A 21 -6.95 -2.33 -12.22
C GLU A 21 -6.58 -3.78 -11.88
N GLN A 22 -6.40 -4.08 -10.60
CA GLN A 22 -6.10 -5.41 -10.09
C GLN A 22 -6.98 -5.72 -8.87
N PRO A 23 -7.97 -6.64 -9.00
CA PRO A 23 -8.98 -6.88 -7.96
C PRO A 23 -8.43 -7.34 -6.60
N ALA A 24 -7.19 -7.82 -6.56
CA ALA A 24 -6.52 -8.25 -5.35
C ALA A 24 -5.02 -7.95 -5.42
N VAL A 25 -4.48 -7.42 -4.33
CA VAL A 25 -3.05 -7.14 -4.16
C VAL A 25 -2.61 -7.72 -2.83
N VAL A 26 -1.49 -8.44 -2.82
CA VAL A 26 -0.92 -9.00 -1.58
C VAL A 26 0.49 -8.46 -1.40
N ILE A 27 0.73 -7.71 -0.33
CA ILE A 27 2.05 -7.17 -0.01
C ILE A 27 2.37 -7.44 1.45
N SER A 28 3.64 -7.70 1.74
CA SER A 28 4.17 -7.69 3.10
C SER A 28 4.61 -6.29 3.45
N ILE A 29 4.15 -5.76 4.59
CA ILE A 29 4.64 -4.53 5.19
C ILE A 29 5.29 -4.90 6.52
N GLU A 30 6.61 -4.80 6.58
CA GLU A 30 7.42 -5.18 7.75
C GLU A 30 7.99 -3.92 8.39
N GLN A 31 7.84 -3.77 9.71
CA GLN A 31 8.59 -2.76 10.45
C GLN A 31 10.06 -3.17 10.53
N LEU A 32 10.94 -2.20 10.25
CA LEU A 32 12.37 -2.30 10.47
C LEU A 32 12.79 -1.40 11.64
N ASP A 33 14.08 -1.43 11.97
CA ASP A 33 14.66 -0.52 12.95
C ASP A 33 14.56 0.95 12.51
N GLU A 34 14.47 1.84 13.51
CA GLU A 34 14.48 3.31 13.33
C GLU A 34 13.26 3.88 12.57
N GLY A 35 12.07 3.31 12.78
CA GLY A 35 10.82 3.86 12.22
C GLY A 35 10.69 3.68 10.71
N ARG A 36 11.48 2.78 10.13
CA ARG A 36 11.39 2.42 8.71
C ARG A 36 10.44 1.24 8.51
N VAL A 37 9.85 1.16 7.33
CA VAL A 37 9.08 0.00 6.91
C VAL A 37 9.66 -0.56 5.61
N ARG A 38 9.65 -1.88 5.47
CA ARG A 38 9.95 -2.59 4.23
C ARG A 38 8.65 -3.05 3.61
N ILE A 39 8.51 -2.81 2.31
CA ILE A 39 7.38 -3.28 1.50
C ILE A 39 7.93 -4.35 0.55
N ARG A 40 7.38 -5.56 0.59
CA ARG A 40 7.81 -6.69 -0.25
C ARG A 40 6.63 -7.33 -0.97
N ALA A 41 6.88 -7.74 -2.22
CA ALA A 41 6.00 -8.60 -2.99
C ALA A 41 5.92 -10.01 -2.38
N LEU A 42 4.73 -10.59 -2.36
CA LEU A 42 4.57 -12.03 -2.20
C LEU A 42 4.51 -12.71 -3.59
N PRO A 43 4.80 -14.02 -3.68
CA PRO A 43 4.78 -14.74 -4.96
C PRO A 43 3.46 -14.53 -5.70
N GLY A 44 3.53 -14.22 -7.00
CA GLY A 44 2.37 -14.00 -7.87
C GLY A 44 1.89 -12.56 -8.00
N VAL A 45 2.55 -11.59 -7.34
CA VAL A 45 2.22 -10.17 -7.47
C VAL A 45 3.00 -9.54 -8.62
N ALA A 46 2.32 -8.74 -9.44
CA ALA A 46 2.93 -8.07 -10.58
C ALA A 46 3.94 -6.97 -10.13
N PRO A 47 5.15 -6.89 -10.72
CA PRO A 47 6.16 -5.91 -10.32
C PRO A 47 5.68 -4.44 -10.35
N GLU A 48 4.80 -4.10 -11.28
CA GLU A 48 4.23 -2.77 -11.46
C GLU A 48 3.42 -2.33 -10.23
N VAL A 49 2.78 -3.27 -9.55
CA VAL A 49 1.98 -3.05 -8.34
C VAL A 49 2.88 -2.70 -7.17
N ILE A 50 4.05 -3.34 -7.10
CA ILE A 50 5.06 -3.08 -6.07
C ILE A 50 5.66 -1.69 -6.27
N ALA A 51 6.05 -1.36 -7.51
CA ALA A 51 6.56 -0.04 -7.83
C ALA A 51 5.54 1.05 -7.45
N ARG A 52 4.25 0.82 -7.73
CA ARG A 52 3.17 1.72 -7.37
C ARG A 52 3.02 1.87 -5.85
N ALA A 53 3.04 0.77 -5.10
CA ALA A 53 2.97 0.81 -3.65
C ALA A 53 4.14 1.58 -3.02
N GLN A 54 5.35 1.36 -3.54
CA GLN A 54 6.54 2.09 -3.11
C GLN A 54 6.44 3.60 -3.38
N VAL A 55 6.01 3.99 -4.58
CA VAL A 55 5.79 5.40 -4.94
C VAL A 55 4.74 6.04 -4.05
N THR A 56 3.57 5.39 -3.87
CA THR A 56 2.51 5.93 -3.02
C THR A 56 2.95 6.12 -1.57
N MET A 57 3.73 5.19 -1.01
CA MET A 57 4.25 5.33 0.34
C MET A 57 5.33 6.43 0.43
N ALA A 58 6.13 6.62 -0.61
CA ALA A 58 7.06 7.74 -0.69
C ALA A 58 6.31 9.09 -0.73
N THR A 59 5.28 9.22 -1.58
CA THR A 59 4.45 10.43 -1.67
C THR A 59 3.71 10.72 -0.36
N TYR A 60 3.17 9.69 0.29
CA TYR A 60 2.51 9.86 1.59
C TYR A 60 3.50 10.36 2.66
N ARG A 61 4.72 9.81 2.69
CA ARG A 61 5.79 10.29 3.58
C ARG A 61 6.13 11.75 3.30
N GLU A 62 6.29 12.15 2.04
CA GLU A 62 6.55 13.55 1.66
C GLU A 62 5.42 14.48 2.11
N ALA A 63 4.16 14.08 1.90
CA ALA A 63 3.02 14.87 2.33
C ALA A 63 3.01 15.07 3.86
N LEU A 64 3.32 14.03 4.64
CA LEU A 64 3.44 14.14 6.09
C LEU A 64 4.60 15.05 6.53
N MET A 65 5.74 15.01 5.84
CA MET A 65 6.90 15.87 6.14
C MET A 65 6.67 17.34 5.73
N ASN A 66 5.77 17.62 4.79
CA ASN A 66 5.41 18.98 4.39
C ASN A 66 4.31 19.61 5.27
N LEU A 67 3.72 18.83 6.18
CA LEU A 67 2.73 19.27 7.15
C LEU A 67 3.35 19.64 8.51
N SER A 68 4.66 19.43 8.68
CA SER A 68 5.46 19.76 9.88
C SER A 68 6.30 21.01 9.68
#